data_AF-A0A3S9WAL1-F1
#
_entry.id   AF-A0A3S9WAL1-F1
#
_cell.length_a   1.000
_cell.length_b   1.000
_cell.length_c   1.000
_cell.angle_alpha   90.00
_cell.angle_beta   90.00
_cell.angle_gamma   90.00
#
_symmetry.space_group_name_H-M   'P 1'
#
loop_
_entity.id
_entity.type
_entity.pdbx_description
1 polymer ?
#
loop_
_entity_poly.entity_id
_entity_poly.type
_entity_poly.pdbx_seq_one_letter_code
_entity_poly.pdbx_strand_id
1 'polypeptide(L)'
;MSTPFDDSAPSPVPTDVVDPSASDALEAPAPPEPAPEKRRTRGILISVGCVLLVAIAAGVGVFVHLSAHEAYDAARAAAESSIEEAAAARDGLSASVRNRADVVAGADDVVAVAPADLVDPAALAALGEQTASGEATVERAQATIESWEAPVLAEKPFWTWELTADSAALAKEERDAGSFEDSADTAEAELDAADTAVTDAAAALFASAPVVAATVEQANVSAATGSVLDFRDAAEAVAAQALPSDEAATALTAYADRAAALRASQAAELAEKAGPQLDTRLEIEAYARSISGGVLLDFDWAPTAAGAGGANSIGGTATWDSSRGGSSTITFSYSVADWWPGDDARALVTHEVGHSITAKCYQLFDSQSGPANEEWATAWAISMGQTAEGNGVQAYGYPSQAMIDLASGCR
;
A
#
# COMPACT_ATOMS: atom_id res chain seq x y z
N MET A 1 24.45 24.78 -7.93
CA MET A 1 25.28 24.50 -6.74
C MET A 1 25.88 23.13 -6.97
N SER A 2 27.19 23.11 -7.24
CA SER A 2 27.95 21.94 -7.63
C SER A 2 28.79 21.46 -6.45
N THR A 3 28.78 20.16 -6.19
CA THR A 3 29.81 19.50 -5.37
C THR A 3 30.28 18.22 -6.07
N PRO A 4 31.54 17.82 -5.88
CA PRO A 4 32.33 17.19 -6.92
C PRO A 4 32.54 15.68 -6.74
N PHE A 5 32.89 15.06 -7.86
CA PHE A 5 33.55 13.76 -7.98
C PHE A 5 34.79 13.68 -7.10
N ASP A 6 35.00 12.52 -6.46
CA ASP A 6 36.32 12.10 -6.01
C ASP A 6 36.67 10.76 -6.66
N ASP A 7 37.78 10.81 -7.39
CA ASP A 7 38.33 9.82 -8.30
C ASP A 7 39.80 9.71 -7.88
N SER A 8 40.20 8.57 -7.29
CA SER A 8 41.61 8.29 -7.02
C SER A 8 41.85 6.78 -6.96
N ALA A 9 42.41 6.29 -8.06
CA ALA A 9 42.97 4.97 -8.25
C ALA A 9 44.44 4.89 -7.70
N PRO A 10 45.28 3.94 -8.13
CA PRO A 10 45.79 2.84 -7.31
C PRO A 10 47.30 2.96 -6.99
N SER A 11 47.89 2.00 -6.26
CA SER A 11 49.35 1.85 -6.19
C SER A 11 49.81 0.38 -6.15
N PRO A 12 50.87 0.01 -6.94
CA PRO A 12 51.41 -1.35 -7.07
C PRO A 12 52.82 -1.55 -6.42
N VAL A 13 53.16 -2.84 -6.15
CA VAL A 13 54.48 -3.56 -6.35
C VAL A 13 55.72 -3.10 -5.51
N PRO A 14 56.53 -4.00 -4.88
CA PRO A 14 57.62 -4.71 -5.58
C PRO A 14 57.93 -6.19 -5.21
N THR A 15 58.53 -6.84 -6.22
CA THR A 15 59.21 -8.13 -6.28
C THR A 15 60.60 -8.13 -5.63
N ASP A 16 61.11 -9.34 -5.38
CA ASP A 16 62.47 -9.85 -5.69
C ASP A 16 63.31 -10.46 -4.55
N VAL A 17 64.12 -11.44 -5.01
CA VAL A 17 65.46 -11.89 -4.55
C VAL A 17 65.57 -13.33 -4.01
N VAL A 18 65.74 -14.23 -4.98
CA VAL A 18 66.70 -15.35 -5.20
C VAL A 18 67.89 -15.56 -4.22
N ASP A 19 68.24 -16.84 -4.02
CA ASP A 19 69.60 -17.49 -4.11
C ASP A 19 70.26 -18.10 -2.82
N PRO A 20 71.33 -18.93 -2.89
CA PRO A 20 71.31 -20.41 -3.03
C PRO A 20 72.19 -21.21 -2.04
N SER A 21 72.18 -22.54 -2.19
CA SER A 21 73.28 -23.53 -2.01
C SER A 21 74.47 -23.21 -1.11
N ALA A 22 74.72 -24.09 -0.12
CA ALA A 22 76.08 -24.48 0.27
C ALA A 22 76.12 -25.93 0.75
N SER A 23 76.77 -26.76 -0.07
CA SER A 23 77.34 -28.06 0.25
C SER A 23 78.69 -27.82 0.95
N ASP A 24 78.98 -28.53 2.04
CA ASP A 24 80.34 -29.01 2.25
C ASP A 24 80.41 -30.22 3.20
N ALA A 25 81.32 -31.12 2.83
CA ALA A 25 81.52 -32.47 3.32
C ALA A 25 82.72 -32.56 4.28
N LEU A 26 83.05 -33.81 4.66
CA LEU A 26 84.21 -34.31 5.41
C LEU A 26 83.94 -34.46 6.92
N GLU A 27 84.27 -35.55 7.61
CA GLU A 27 85.36 -36.50 7.39
C GLU A 27 85.10 -37.81 8.17
N ALA A 28 85.56 -38.94 7.62
CA ALA A 28 85.56 -40.25 8.25
C ALA A 28 86.88 -40.53 8.98
N PRO A 29 86.88 -41.42 10.00
CA PRO A 29 88.01 -42.32 10.18
C PRO A 29 87.58 -43.79 10.17
N ALA A 30 88.36 -44.59 9.45
CA ALA A 30 88.30 -46.05 9.38
C ALA A 30 89.23 -46.69 10.46
N PRO A 31 89.40 -48.02 10.53
CA PRO A 31 88.83 -48.90 11.56
C PRO A 31 89.91 -49.53 12.47
N PRO A 32 89.50 -50.34 13.46
CA PRO A 32 90.32 -51.50 13.85
C PRO A 32 89.62 -52.85 13.65
N GLU A 33 90.45 -53.81 13.27
CA GLU A 33 90.22 -55.22 12.90
C GLU A 33 89.78 -56.17 14.05
N PRO A 34 89.34 -57.41 13.73
CA PRO A 34 88.41 -58.20 14.53
C PRO A 34 89.06 -59.38 15.31
N ALA A 35 88.32 -59.89 16.31
CA ALA A 35 88.15 -61.32 16.67
C ALA A 35 87.50 -61.48 18.08
N PRO A 36 86.94 -62.65 18.48
CA PRO A 36 86.25 -63.69 17.73
C PRO A 36 84.82 -63.99 18.29
N GLU A 37 84.03 -64.67 17.47
CA GLU A 37 82.67 -65.16 17.75
C GLU A 37 82.52 -66.01 19.02
N LYS A 38 81.43 -65.78 19.78
CA LYS A 38 80.76 -66.85 20.55
C LYS A 38 79.23 -66.81 20.38
N ARG A 39 78.78 -67.79 19.57
CA ARG A 39 77.42 -68.33 19.41
C ARG A 39 76.49 -68.15 20.62
N ARG A 40 75.30 -67.56 20.37
CA ARG A 40 74.01 -67.95 20.98
C ARG A 40 72.85 -67.58 20.06
N THR A 41 72.71 -68.37 19.01
CA THR A 41 71.54 -68.47 18.13
C THR A 41 70.36 -69.08 18.90
N ARG A 42 69.33 -68.28 19.18
CA ARG A 42 67.88 -68.66 19.29
C ARG A 42 66.94 -67.61 19.93
N GLY A 43 67.38 -66.38 20.25
CA GLY A 43 66.52 -65.34 20.86
C GLY A 43 66.17 -64.08 20.03
N ILE A 44 66.86 -63.82 18.91
CA ILE A 44 66.83 -62.51 18.21
C ILE A 44 65.65 -62.35 17.22
N LEU A 45 65.01 -63.45 16.79
CA LEU A 45 63.84 -63.39 15.90
C LEU A 45 62.56 -62.90 16.60
N ILE A 46 62.50 -62.94 17.94
CA ILE A 46 61.34 -62.43 18.70
C ILE A 46 61.49 -60.92 18.98
N SER A 47 62.71 -60.42 19.22
CA SER A 47 62.95 -59.00 19.52
C SER A 47 62.80 -58.06 18.30
N VAL A 48 63.19 -58.49 17.09
CA VAL A 48 62.99 -57.69 15.86
C VAL A 48 61.49 -57.64 15.49
N GLY A 49 60.75 -58.73 15.70
CA GLY A 49 59.29 -58.77 15.50
C GLY A 49 58.54 -57.83 16.45
N CYS A 50 58.94 -57.77 17.73
CA CYS A 50 58.32 -56.85 18.70
C CYS A 50 58.61 -55.38 18.39
N VAL A 51 59.83 -55.01 17.98
CA VAL A 51 60.15 -53.62 17.60
C VAL A 51 59.39 -53.19 16.33
N LEU A 52 59.29 -54.08 15.34
CA LEU A 52 58.51 -53.80 14.12
C LEU A 52 57.01 -53.65 14.42
N LEU A 53 56.44 -54.50 15.28
CA LEU A 53 55.05 -54.39 15.73
C LEU A 53 54.79 -53.09 16.51
N VAL A 54 55.70 -52.67 17.39
CA VAL A 54 55.58 -51.41 18.12
C VAL A 54 55.71 -50.21 17.18
N ALA A 55 56.62 -50.26 16.19
CA ALA A 55 56.74 -49.20 15.20
C ALA A 55 55.50 -49.10 14.29
N ILE A 56 54.92 -50.23 13.87
CA ILE A 56 53.66 -50.26 13.12
C ILE A 56 52.51 -49.73 13.97
N ALA A 57 52.40 -50.15 15.24
CA ALA A 57 51.36 -49.67 16.15
C ALA A 57 51.50 -48.16 16.43
N ALA A 58 52.72 -47.66 16.59
CA ALA A 58 53.00 -46.24 16.74
C ALA A 58 52.65 -45.46 15.46
N GLY A 59 53.00 -46.00 14.28
CA GLY A 59 52.66 -45.40 12.99
C GLY A 59 51.14 -45.33 12.75
N VAL A 60 50.40 -46.40 13.08
CA VAL A 60 48.93 -46.43 13.02
C VAL A 60 48.34 -45.43 14.02
N GLY A 61 48.89 -45.36 15.24
CA GLY A 61 48.44 -44.39 16.25
C GLY A 61 48.60 -42.94 15.79
N VAL A 62 49.76 -42.58 15.24
CA VAL A 62 50.01 -41.24 14.67
C VAL A 62 49.09 -40.97 13.49
N PHE A 63 48.92 -41.92 12.58
CA PHE A 63 48.01 -41.77 11.44
C PHE A 63 46.56 -41.54 11.87
N VAL A 64 46.03 -42.36 12.78
CA VAL A 64 44.66 -42.22 13.31
C VAL A 64 44.48 -40.90 14.03
N HIS A 65 45.49 -40.44 14.79
CA HIS A 65 45.46 -39.15 15.46
C HIS A 65 45.43 -37.98 14.47
N LEU A 66 46.29 -37.99 13.45
CA LEU A 66 46.28 -36.96 12.40
C LEU A 66 44.95 -36.92 11.64
N SER A 67 44.42 -38.08 11.25
CA SER A 67 43.10 -38.15 10.58
C SER A 67 41.97 -37.65 11.48
N ALA A 68 42.02 -37.90 12.79
CA ALA A 68 41.03 -37.35 13.73
C ALA A 68 41.14 -35.82 13.86
N HIS A 69 42.36 -35.27 13.84
CA HIS A 69 42.58 -33.83 13.82
C HIS A 69 42.01 -33.18 12.56
N GLU A 70 42.29 -33.74 11.38
CA GLU A 70 41.77 -33.25 10.08
C GLU A 70 40.24 -33.33 10.03
N ALA A 71 39.65 -34.44 10.48
CA ALA A 71 38.21 -34.59 10.53
C ALA A 71 37.55 -33.60 11.49
N TYR A 72 38.18 -33.34 12.64
CA TYR A 72 37.73 -32.31 13.58
C TYR A 72 37.78 -30.91 12.96
N ASP A 73 38.89 -30.54 12.32
CA ASP A 73 39.04 -29.20 11.71
C ASP A 73 38.04 -28.98 10.58
N ALA A 74 37.79 -30.01 9.76
CA ALA A 74 36.77 -29.96 8.73
C ALA A 74 35.35 -29.83 9.32
N ALA A 75 35.01 -30.63 10.34
CA ALA A 75 33.71 -30.54 11.02
C ALA A 75 33.52 -29.19 11.72
N ARG A 76 34.58 -28.63 12.29
CA ARG A 76 34.55 -27.32 12.94
C ARG A 76 34.31 -26.20 11.93
N ALA A 77 35.06 -26.19 10.83
CA ALA A 77 34.88 -25.19 9.78
C ALA A 77 33.47 -25.25 9.15
N ALA A 78 32.92 -26.46 8.96
CA ALA A 78 31.55 -26.65 8.49
C ALA A 78 30.53 -26.11 9.50
N ALA A 79 30.66 -26.46 10.78
CA ALA A 79 29.78 -25.95 11.83
C ALA A 79 29.86 -24.43 11.98
N GLU A 80 31.07 -23.84 11.97
CA GLU A 80 31.27 -22.38 12.01
C GLU A 80 30.54 -21.69 10.85
N SER A 81 30.70 -22.20 9.62
CA SER A 81 29.99 -21.69 8.44
C SER A 81 28.47 -21.74 8.59
N SER A 82 27.91 -22.89 8.99
CA SER A 82 26.45 -23.03 9.14
C SER A 82 25.89 -22.19 10.29
N ILE A 83 26.66 -21.99 11.38
CA ILE A 83 26.25 -21.10 12.47
C ILE A 83 26.23 -19.63 12.01
N GLU A 84 27.19 -19.21 11.19
CA GLU A 84 27.21 -17.86 10.61
C GLU A 84 26.03 -17.64 9.65
N GLU A 85 25.72 -18.62 8.80
CA GLU A 85 24.55 -18.59 7.90
C GLU A 85 23.23 -18.54 8.68
N ALA A 86 23.07 -19.40 9.70
CA ALA A 86 21.91 -19.38 10.60
C ALA A 86 21.77 -18.04 11.35
N ALA A 87 22.88 -17.43 11.78
CA ALA A 87 22.85 -16.10 12.41
C ALA A 87 22.35 -15.02 11.43
N ALA A 88 22.82 -15.05 10.19
CA ALA A 88 22.37 -14.13 9.14
C ALA A 88 20.88 -14.34 8.81
N ALA A 89 20.41 -15.59 8.73
CA ALA A 89 19.00 -15.92 8.52
C ALA A 89 18.12 -15.41 9.67
N ARG A 90 18.57 -15.57 10.92
CA ARG A 90 17.88 -15.01 12.11
C ARG A 90 17.75 -13.49 12.03
N ASP A 91 18.82 -12.78 11.68
CA ASP A 91 18.83 -11.32 11.58
C ASP A 91 17.93 -10.83 10.45
N GLY A 92 17.94 -11.53 9.31
CA GLY A 92 17.03 -11.31 8.18
C GLY A 92 15.57 -11.47 8.59
N LEU A 93 15.22 -12.63 9.15
CA LEU A 93 13.87 -12.90 9.64
C LEU A 93 13.42 -11.89 10.69
N SER A 94 14.31 -11.47 11.60
CA SER A 94 14.02 -10.45 12.62
C SER A 94 13.74 -9.07 12.02
N ALA A 95 14.33 -8.73 10.87
CA ALA A 95 14.00 -7.51 10.14
C ALA A 95 12.65 -7.64 9.41
N SER A 96 12.40 -8.78 8.76
CA SER A 96 11.14 -9.09 8.08
C SER A 96 9.94 -9.09 9.06
N VAL A 97 10.10 -9.69 10.25
CA VAL A 97 9.09 -9.67 11.33
C VAL A 97 8.72 -8.24 11.73
N ARG A 98 9.70 -7.34 11.94
CA ARG A 98 9.45 -5.94 12.31
C ARG A 98 8.68 -5.20 11.22
N ASN A 99 9.15 -5.29 9.97
CA ASN A 99 8.49 -4.60 8.85
C ASN A 99 7.04 -5.06 8.68
N ARG A 100 6.77 -6.36 8.84
CA ARG A 100 5.41 -6.91 8.68
C ARG A 100 4.52 -6.71 9.89
N ALA A 101 5.08 -6.63 11.09
CA ALA A 101 4.35 -6.17 12.26
C ALA A 101 3.81 -4.74 12.07
N ASP A 102 4.59 -3.84 11.44
CA ASP A 102 4.15 -2.47 11.16
C ASP A 102 2.99 -2.44 10.13
N VAL A 103 3.05 -3.26 9.08
CA VAL A 103 1.95 -3.38 8.09
C VAL A 103 0.66 -3.91 8.73
N VAL A 104 0.80 -4.94 9.57
CA VAL A 104 -0.33 -5.54 10.29
C VAL A 104 -0.94 -4.54 11.28
N ALA A 105 -0.12 -3.77 12.00
CA ALA A 105 -0.60 -2.72 12.90
C ALA A 105 -1.35 -1.62 12.12
N GLY A 106 -0.81 -1.16 10.98
CA GLY A 106 -1.51 -0.21 10.13
C GLY A 106 -2.84 -0.75 9.58
N ALA A 107 -2.93 -2.06 9.33
CA ALA A 107 -4.16 -2.71 8.90
C ALA A 107 -5.20 -2.80 10.03
N ASP A 108 -4.76 -3.05 11.27
CA ASP A 108 -5.64 -3.01 12.45
C ASP A 108 -6.22 -1.61 12.67
N ASP A 109 -5.39 -0.56 12.57
CA ASP A 109 -5.86 0.83 12.66
C ASP A 109 -6.89 1.16 11.58
N VAL A 110 -6.66 0.73 10.34
CA VAL A 110 -7.63 0.86 9.23
C VAL A 110 -8.94 0.16 9.57
N VAL A 111 -8.90 -1.09 10.06
CA VAL A 111 -10.11 -1.85 10.44
C VAL A 111 -10.86 -1.16 11.58
N ALA A 112 -10.14 -0.61 12.56
CA ALA A 112 -10.72 0.05 13.71
C ALA A 112 -11.48 1.35 13.36
N VAL A 113 -10.99 2.11 12.37
CA VAL A 113 -11.60 3.40 11.98
C VAL A 113 -12.50 3.29 10.76
N ALA A 114 -12.44 2.21 9.99
CA ALA A 114 -13.23 2.05 8.77
C ALA A 114 -14.74 2.08 9.07
N PRO A 115 -15.48 3.09 8.58
CA PRO A 115 -16.92 3.20 8.78
C PRO A 115 -17.67 2.14 7.98
N ALA A 116 -18.31 1.17 8.66
CA ALA A 116 -18.96 0.02 8.03
C ALA A 116 -20.07 0.37 7.00
N ASP A 117 -20.64 1.57 7.07
CA ASP A 117 -21.66 2.07 6.14
C ASP A 117 -21.10 2.86 4.96
N LEU A 118 -19.78 3.11 4.90
CA LEU A 118 -19.13 3.88 3.83
C LEU A 118 -18.09 3.08 3.02
N VAL A 119 -17.89 1.81 3.36
CA VAL A 119 -17.05 0.84 2.63
C VAL A 119 -17.81 -0.46 2.41
N ASP A 120 -17.30 -1.35 1.54
CA ASP A 120 -17.89 -2.69 1.38
C ASP A 120 -17.68 -3.52 2.67
N PRO A 121 -18.75 -3.96 3.36
CA PRO A 121 -18.63 -4.75 4.59
C PRO A 121 -17.91 -6.09 4.38
N ALA A 122 -17.97 -6.69 3.19
CA ALA A 122 -17.26 -7.92 2.89
C ALA A 122 -15.75 -7.67 2.75
N ALA A 123 -15.36 -6.55 2.13
CA ALA A 123 -13.96 -6.15 2.04
C ALA A 123 -13.38 -5.81 3.42
N LEU A 124 -14.15 -5.12 4.27
CA LEU A 124 -13.75 -4.82 5.65
C LEU A 124 -13.57 -6.09 6.49
N ALA A 125 -14.51 -7.04 6.39
CA ALA A 125 -14.39 -8.32 7.08
C ALA A 125 -13.18 -9.13 6.59
N ALA A 126 -12.93 -9.15 5.27
CA ALA A 126 -11.77 -9.83 4.69
C ALA A 126 -10.45 -9.21 5.18
N LEU A 127 -10.35 -7.88 5.23
CA LEU A 127 -9.17 -7.22 5.80
C LEU A 127 -8.97 -7.62 7.26
N GLY A 128 -10.00 -7.56 8.10
CA GLY A 128 -9.89 -7.98 9.51
C GLY A 128 -9.44 -9.43 9.69
N GLU A 129 -9.93 -10.36 8.85
CA GLU A 129 -9.48 -11.76 8.85
C GLU A 129 -8.01 -11.89 8.46
N GLN A 130 -7.56 -11.20 7.40
CA GLN A 130 -6.17 -11.23 6.97
C GLN A 130 -5.24 -10.57 7.98
N THR A 131 -5.66 -9.47 8.62
CA THR A 131 -4.90 -8.83 9.71
C THR A 131 -4.66 -9.82 10.85
N ALA A 132 -5.70 -10.47 11.36
CA ALA A 132 -5.57 -11.47 12.44
C ALA A 132 -4.69 -12.68 12.04
N SER A 133 -4.80 -13.13 10.78
CA SER A 133 -3.91 -14.18 10.24
C SER A 133 -2.45 -13.72 10.14
N GLY A 134 -2.23 -12.46 9.75
CA GLY A 134 -0.93 -11.80 9.71
C GLY A 134 -0.28 -11.71 11.09
N GLU A 135 -1.04 -11.28 12.11
CA GLU A 135 -0.59 -11.24 13.51
C GLU A 135 -0.11 -12.61 13.99
N ALA A 136 -0.90 -13.65 13.74
CA ALA A 136 -0.54 -15.02 14.11
C ALA A 136 0.71 -15.53 13.35
N THR A 137 0.96 -15.04 12.14
CA THR A 137 2.15 -15.39 11.35
C THR A 137 3.39 -14.66 11.86
N VAL A 138 3.26 -13.38 12.22
CA VAL A 138 4.29 -12.60 12.92
C VAL A 138 4.69 -13.26 14.24
N GLU A 139 3.72 -13.70 15.06
CA GLU A 139 3.98 -14.40 16.33
C GLU A 139 4.73 -15.72 16.12
N ARG A 140 4.33 -16.53 15.11
CA ARG A 140 5.01 -17.78 14.78
C ARG A 140 6.45 -17.56 14.31
N ALA A 141 6.68 -16.56 13.46
CA ALA A 141 8.03 -16.22 13.00
C ALA A 141 8.91 -15.73 14.17
N GLN A 142 8.35 -14.95 15.08
CA GLN A 142 9.04 -14.54 16.32
C GLN A 142 9.40 -15.75 17.20
N ALA A 143 8.49 -16.71 17.35
CA ALA A 143 8.78 -17.96 18.06
C ALA A 143 9.90 -18.78 17.39
N THR A 144 9.98 -18.78 16.04
CA THR A 144 11.10 -19.39 15.31
C THR A 144 12.42 -18.71 15.68
N ILE A 145 12.49 -17.37 15.67
CA ILE A 145 13.68 -16.60 16.08
C ILE A 145 14.11 -16.96 17.51
N GLU A 146 13.15 -17.08 18.44
CA GLU A 146 13.40 -17.38 19.85
C GLU A 146 13.81 -18.84 20.11
N SER A 147 13.50 -19.75 19.17
CA SER A 147 13.82 -21.17 19.29
C SER A 147 15.30 -21.50 19.08
N TRP A 148 16.06 -20.58 18.49
CA TRP A 148 17.48 -20.78 18.17
C TRP A 148 18.39 -19.86 18.97
N GLU A 149 19.37 -20.47 19.63
CA GLU A 149 20.47 -19.79 20.29
C GLU A 149 21.77 -20.23 19.63
N ALA A 150 22.59 -19.26 19.21
CA ALA A 150 23.85 -19.55 18.55
C ALA A 150 24.74 -20.40 19.48
N PRO A 151 25.16 -21.61 19.06
CA PRO A 151 25.94 -22.48 19.93
C PRO A 151 27.36 -21.92 20.10
N VAL A 152 27.89 -22.05 21.32
CA VAL A 152 29.29 -21.73 21.61
C VAL A 152 30.14 -22.95 21.36
N LEU A 153 30.97 -22.92 20.32
CA LEU A 153 31.85 -24.02 19.98
C LEU A 153 32.97 -24.19 21.03
N ALA A 154 33.15 -25.42 21.51
CA ALA A 154 34.17 -25.76 22.50
C ALA A 154 35.60 -25.60 21.93
N GLU A 155 36.58 -25.48 22.83
CA GLU A 155 38.00 -25.54 22.47
C GLU A 155 38.38 -26.93 21.93
N LYS A 156 39.35 -26.97 21.01
CA LYS A 156 39.78 -28.23 20.37
C LYS A 156 40.43 -29.18 21.39
N PRO A 157 39.92 -30.40 21.58
CA PRO A 157 40.53 -31.36 22.50
C PRO A 157 41.83 -31.94 21.93
N PHE A 158 42.67 -32.47 22.82
CA PHE A 158 43.96 -33.05 22.42
C PHE A 158 43.87 -34.55 22.13
N TRP A 159 43.04 -35.31 22.84
CA TRP A 159 43.04 -36.76 22.72
C TRP A 159 42.18 -37.24 21.54
N THR A 160 42.65 -38.26 20.81
CA THR A 160 41.99 -38.78 19.60
C THR A 160 40.52 -39.19 19.81
N TRP A 161 40.19 -39.78 20.96
CA TRP A 161 38.81 -40.17 21.26
C TRP A 161 37.90 -38.97 21.56
N GLU A 162 38.45 -37.90 22.15
CA GLU A 162 37.74 -36.64 22.37
C GLU A 162 37.51 -35.92 21.04
N LEU A 163 38.53 -35.84 20.18
CA LEU A 163 38.39 -35.28 18.82
C LEU A 163 37.26 -35.96 18.05
N THR A 164 37.20 -37.29 18.10
CA THR A 164 36.15 -38.05 17.40
C THR A 164 34.76 -37.77 17.98
N ALA A 165 34.64 -37.66 19.31
CA ALA A 165 33.37 -37.35 19.98
C ALA A 165 32.91 -35.91 19.67
N ASP A 166 33.82 -34.95 19.71
CA ASP A 166 33.52 -33.55 19.45
C ASP A 166 33.23 -33.28 17.97
N SER A 167 33.86 -34.01 17.03
CA SER A 167 33.47 -33.99 15.62
C SER A 167 32.00 -34.39 15.42
N ALA A 168 31.50 -35.37 16.18
CA ALA A 168 30.10 -35.78 16.10
C ALA A 168 29.15 -34.73 16.72
N ALA A 169 29.60 -34.03 17.75
CA ALA A 169 28.89 -32.88 18.32
C ALA A 169 28.84 -31.71 17.33
N LEU A 170 29.96 -31.34 16.70
CA LEU A 170 30.02 -30.30 15.66
C LEU A 170 29.10 -30.62 14.49
N ALA A 171 29.07 -31.88 14.02
CA ALA A 171 28.15 -32.30 12.97
C ALA A 171 26.67 -32.22 13.41
N LYS A 172 26.37 -32.29 14.72
CA LYS A 172 25.03 -32.05 15.24
C LYS A 172 24.72 -30.55 15.21
N GLU A 173 25.63 -29.70 15.66
CA GLU A 173 25.46 -28.24 15.60
C GLU A 173 25.26 -27.75 14.17
N GLU A 174 26.02 -28.28 13.20
CA GLU A 174 25.83 -28.04 11.76
C GLU A 174 24.40 -28.37 11.30
N ARG A 175 23.88 -29.56 11.66
CA ARG A 175 22.52 -29.97 11.31
C ARG A 175 21.44 -29.13 11.99
N ASP A 176 21.64 -28.76 13.25
CA ASP A 176 20.68 -27.95 13.99
C ASP A 176 20.64 -26.52 13.44
N ALA A 177 21.79 -25.95 13.05
CA ALA A 177 21.88 -24.67 12.36
C ALA A 177 21.20 -24.70 10.98
N GLY A 178 21.47 -25.72 10.17
CA GLY A 178 20.78 -25.88 8.87
C GLY A 178 19.26 -26.10 9.02
N SER A 179 18.81 -26.84 10.04
CA SER A 179 17.39 -27.00 10.32
C SER A 179 16.72 -25.68 10.75
N PHE A 180 17.46 -24.80 11.42
CA PHE A 180 16.97 -23.47 11.74
C PHE A 180 16.86 -22.60 10.49
N GLU A 181 17.86 -22.60 9.61
CA GLU A 181 17.84 -21.88 8.32
C GLU A 181 16.60 -22.28 7.49
N ASP A 182 16.35 -23.58 7.31
CA ASP A 182 15.15 -24.08 6.62
C ASP A 182 13.83 -23.57 7.26
N SER A 183 13.81 -23.48 8.60
CA SER A 183 12.65 -22.98 9.35
C SER A 183 12.49 -21.46 9.22
N ALA A 184 13.60 -20.73 9.15
CA ALA A 184 13.62 -19.29 8.95
C ALA A 184 13.14 -18.92 7.54
N ASP A 185 13.62 -19.63 6.51
CA ASP A 185 13.17 -19.47 5.12
C ASP A 185 11.67 -19.74 4.97
N THR A 186 11.18 -20.81 5.63
CA THR A 186 9.74 -21.12 5.65
C THR A 186 8.94 -20.00 6.30
N ALA A 187 9.40 -19.49 7.45
CA ALA A 187 8.74 -18.39 8.16
C ALA A 187 8.75 -17.09 7.34
N GLU A 188 9.82 -16.79 6.62
CA GLU A 188 9.92 -15.63 5.73
C GLU A 188 8.94 -15.75 4.56
N ALA A 189 8.85 -16.91 3.91
CA ALA A 189 7.88 -17.15 2.84
C ALA A 189 6.42 -17.02 3.33
N GLU A 190 6.12 -17.46 4.55
CA GLU A 190 4.80 -17.27 5.17
C GLU A 190 4.52 -15.80 5.48
N LEU A 191 5.50 -15.04 5.98
CA LEU A 191 5.37 -13.60 6.21
C LEU A 191 5.10 -12.84 4.91
N ASP A 192 5.74 -13.20 3.81
CA ASP A 192 5.51 -12.62 2.47
C ASP A 192 4.12 -12.91 1.93
N ALA A 193 3.64 -14.14 2.12
CA ALA A 193 2.27 -14.49 1.76
C ALA A 193 1.25 -13.71 2.59
N ALA A 194 1.46 -13.58 3.90
CA ALA A 194 0.58 -12.84 4.80
C ALA A 194 0.54 -11.34 4.47
N ASP A 195 1.68 -10.72 4.21
CA ASP A 195 1.79 -9.32 3.78
C ASP A 195 1.04 -9.04 2.48
N THR A 196 1.21 -9.91 1.50
CA THR A 196 0.50 -9.81 0.22
C THR A 196 -1.01 -9.90 0.45
N ALA A 197 -1.45 -10.85 1.28
CA ALA A 197 -2.88 -11.03 1.57
C ALA A 197 -3.49 -9.83 2.32
N VAL A 198 -2.78 -9.26 3.30
CA VAL A 198 -3.21 -8.05 4.02
C VAL A 198 -3.27 -6.84 3.07
N THR A 199 -2.23 -6.66 2.25
CA THR A 199 -2.15 -5.54 1.29
C THR A 199 -3.24 -5.63 0.21
N ASP A 200 -3.47 -6.82 -0.35
CA ASP A 200 -4.52 -7.04 -1.34
C ASP A 200 -5.93 -6.80 -0.75
N ALA A 201 -6.17 -7.26 0.49
CA ALA A 201 -7.42 -7.02 1.18
C ALA A 201 -7.65 -5.53 1.48
N ALA A 202 -6.59 -4.81 1.89
CA ALA A 202 -6.65 -3.37 2.11
C ALA A 202 -6.94 -2.61 0.81
N ALA A 203 -6.27 -2.96 -0.30
CA ALA A 203 -6.52 -2.38 -1.61
C ALA A 203 -7.98 -2.59 -2.07
N ALA A 204 -8.54 -3.79 -1.83
CA ALA A 204 -9.94 -4.07 -2.13
C ALA A 204 -10.90 -3.20 -1.29
N LEU A 205 -10.60 -2.98 -0.01
CA LEU A 205 -11.35 -2.07 0.85
C LEU A 205 -11.33 -0.64 0.31
N PHE A 206 -10.14 -0.10 0.01
CA PHE A 206 -9.99 1.27 -0.50
C PHE A 206 -10.69 1.47 -1.85
N ALA A 207 -10.59 0.50 -2.75
CA ALA A 207 -11.27 0.52 -4.04
C ALA A 207 -12.81 0.48 -3.92
N SER A 208 -13.35 0.01 -2.79
CA SER A 208 -14.80 0.00 -2.55
C SER A 208 -15.37 1.39 -2.21
N ALA A 209 -14.54 2.30 -1.67
CA ALA A 209 -15.01 3.59 -1.15
C ALA A 209 -15.75 4.45 -2.20
N PRO A 210 -15.27 4.64 -3.45
CA PRO A 210 -15.99 5.42 -4.45
C PRO A 210 -17.35 4.83 -4.84
N VAL A 211 -17.48 3.50 -4.85
CA VAL A 211 -18.74 2.81 -5.19
C VAL A 211 -19.79 3.05 -4.10
N VAL A 212 -19.39 2.92 -2.84
CA VAL A 212 -20.29 3.20 -1.71
C VAL A 212 -20.58 4.70 -1.60
N ALA A 213 -19.58 5.56 -1.82
CA ALA A 213 -19.75 7.01 -1.85
C ALA A 213 -20.84 7.44 -2.84
N ALA A 214 -20.85 6.89 -4.06
CA ALA A 214 -21.89 7.18 -5.04
C ALA A 214 -23.30 6.82 -4.56
N THR A 215 -23.43 5.74 -3.76
CA THR A 215 -24.72 5.35 -3.15
C THR A 215 -25.13 6.31 -2.04
N VAL A 216 -24.17 6.71 -1.20
CA VAL A 216 -24.40 7.67 -0.11
C VAL A 216 -24.79 9.03 -0.68
N GLU A 217 -24.12 9.51 -1.71
CA GLU A 217 -24.47 10.77 -2.39
C GLU A 217 -25.87 10.73 -2.98
N GLN A 218 -26.24 9.63 -3.66
CA GLN A 218 -27.60 9.44 -4.20
C GLN A 218 -28.70 9.43 -3.13
N ALA A 219 -28.37 9.08 -1.89
CA ALA A 219 -29.30 9.16 -0.76
C ALA A 219 -29.42 10.59 -0.17
N ASN A 220 -28.53 11.52 -0.56
CA ASN A 220 -28.40 12.87 -0.01
C ASN A 220 -28.47 13.94 -1.11
N VAL A 221 -29.41 13.81 -2.06
CA VAL A 221 -29.53 14.66 -3.26
C VAL A 221 -29.81 16.15 -3.01
N SER A 222 -30.28 16.50 -1.82
CA SER A 222 -30.57 17.88 -1.42
C SER A 222 -29.43 18.52 -0.63
N ALA A 223 -28.34 17.81 -0.35
CA ALA A 223 -27.20 18.36 0.38
C ALA A 223 -26.54 19.47 -0.44
N ALA A 224 -26.01 20.47 0.25
CA ALA A 224 -25.33 21.59 -0.38
C ALA A 224 -24.11 21.11 -1.18
N THR A 225 -23.88 21.73 -2.33
CA THR A 225 -22.85 21.33 -3.30
C THR A 225 -21.45 21.28 -2.69
N GLY A 226 -21.10 22.23 -1.81
CA GLY A 226 -19.82 22.20 -1.10
C GLY A 226 -19.60 20.92 -0.28
N SER A 227 -20.65 20.44 0.40
CA SER A 227 -20.60 19.19 1.18
C SER A 227 -20.48 17.96 0.29
N VAL A 228 -21.17 17.95 -0.86
CA VAL A 228 -21.06 16.87 -1.88
C VAL A 228 -19.64 16.78 -2.41
N LEU A 229 -19.07 17.91 -2.81
CA LEU A 229 -17.73 17.95 -3.37
C LEU A 229 -16.67 17.58 -2.33
N ASP A 230 -16.74 18.10 -1.11
CA ASP A 230 -15.82 17.71 -0.03
C ASP A 230 -15.91 16.21 0.31
N PHE A 231 -17.10 15.62 0.22
CA PHE A 231 -17.30 14.19 0.40
C PHE A 231 -16.67 13.37 -0.74
N ARG A 232 -16.83 13.79 -2.00
CA ARG A 232 -16.19 13.16 -3.16
C ARG A 232 -14.65 13.18 -3.05
N ASP A 233 -14.07 14.34 -2.72
CA ASP A 233 -12.61 14.46 -2.54
C ASP A 233 -12.10 13.51 -1.44
N ALA A 234 -12.84 13.38 -0.34
CA ALA A 234 -12.47 12.47 0.74
C ALA A 234 -12.58 10.99 0.32
N ALA A 235 -13.59 10.62 -0.47
CA ALA A 235 -13.71 9.28 -1.04
C ALA A 235 -12.55 8.98 -2.02
N GLU A 236 -12.18 9.94 -2.86
CA GLU A 236 -11.03 9.84 -3.76
C GLU A 236 -9.70 9.71 -2.99
N ALA A 237 -9.55 10.44 -1.88
CA ALA A 237 -8.37 10.34 -1.02
C ALA A 237 -8.22 8.95 -0.37
N VAL A 238 -9.32 8.28 -0.02
CA VAL A 238 -9.32 6.87 0.42
C VAL A 238 -8.95 5.94 -0.74
N ALA A 239 -9.55 6.14 -1.91
CA ALA A 239 -9.27 5.30 -3.08
C ALA A 239 -7.83 5.43 -3.61
N ALA A 240 -7.15 6.54 -3.31
CA ALA A 240 -5.76 6.76 -3.66
C ALA A 240 -4.77 6.02 -2.73
N GLN A 241 -5.24 5.41 -1.64
CA GLN A 241 -4.40 4.62 -0.73
C GLN A 241 -4.01 3.29 -1.38
N ALA A 242 -2.76 2.88 -1.18
CA ALA A 242 -2.23 1.63 -1.72
C ALA A 242 -1.86 0.61 -0.65
N LEU A 243 -1.59 1.07 0.58
CA LEU A 243 -1.15 0.26 1.71
C LEU A 243 -1.96 0.62 2.96
N PRO A 244 -2.15 -0.31 3.89
CA PRO A 244 -2.70 0.01 5.20
C PRO A 244 -1.64 0.75 6.04
N SER A 245 -1.89 2.02 6.36
CA SER A 245 -1.00 2.89 7.14
C SER A 245 -1.79 3.93 7.94
N ASP A 246 -1.09 4.68 8.80
CA ASP A 246 -1.64 5.83 9.54
C ASP A 246 -2.31 6.85 8.62
N GLU A 247 -1.75 7.09 7.43
CA GLU A 247 -2.33 7.97 6.42
C GLU A 247 -3.66 7.42 5.88
N ALA A 248 -3.74 6.11 5.65
CA ALA A 248 -4.97 5.46 5.21
C ALA A 248 -6.07 5.53 6.28
N ALA A 249 -5.71 5.29 7.56
CA ALA A 249 -6.62 5.46 8.68
C ALA A 249 -7.11 6.92 8.83
N THR A 250 -6.21 7.89 8.63
CA THR A 250 -6.54 9.32 8.61
C THR A 250 -7.51 9.66 7.47
N ALA A 251 -7.27 9.13 6.26
CA ALA A 251 -8.13 9.34 5.10
C ALA A 251 -9.55 8.77 5.34
N LEU A 252 -9.66 7.56 5.91
CA LEU A 252 -10.94 6.95 6.27
C LEU A 252 -11.70 7.75 7.33
N THR A 253 -10.99 8.26 8.34
CA THR A 253 -11.59 9.13 9.37
C THR A 253 -12.14 10.41 8.75
N ALA A 254 -11.35 11.09 7.90
CA ALA A 254 -11.80 12.28 7.19
C ALA A 254 -13.01 11.98 6.29
N TYR A 255 -13.00 10.84 5.60
CA TYR A 255 -14.13 10.39 4.78
C TYR A 255 -15.41 10.16 5.61
N ALA A 256 -15.30 9.55 6.80
CA ALA A 256 -16.41 9.42 7.74
C ALA A 256 -16.97 10.77 8.19
N ASP A 257 -16.09 11.72 8.54
CA ASP A 257 -16.48 13.07 8.94
C ASP A 257 -17.19 13.82 7.79
N ARG A 258 -16.71 13.68 6.55
CA ARG A 258 -17.36 14.30 5.38
C ARG A 258 -18.70 13.66 5.04
N ALA A 259 -18.86 12.35 5.26
CA ALA A 259 -20.17 11.71 5.13
C ALA A 259 -21.16 12.23 6.18
N ALA A 260 -20.71 12.43 7.42
CA ALA A 260 -21.53 13.03 8.47
C ALA A 260 -21.93 14.48 8.13
N ALA A 261 -20.99 15.28 7.62
CA ALA A 261 -21.25 16.64 7.16
C ALA A 261 -22.24 16.69 5.98
N LEU A 262 -22.11 15.77 5.02
CA LEU A 262 -23.04 15.62 3.90
C LEU A 262 -24.47 15.35 4.39
N ARG A 263 -24.64 14.36 5.27
CA ARG A 263 -25.95 14.01 5.86
C ARG A 263 -26.53 15.14 6.69
N ALA A 264 -25.70 15.86 7.44
CA ALA A 264 -26.13 17.03 8.19
C ALA A 264 -26.59 18.16 7.26
N SER A 265 -25.87 18.40 6.17
CA SER A 265 -26.24 19.38 5.13
C SER A 265 -27.56 19.00 4.47
N GLN A 266 -27.75 17.74 4.05
CA GLN A 266 -29.04 17.22 3.55
C GLN A 266 -30.19 17.54 4.51
N ALA A 267 -30.01 17.25 5.80
CA ALA A 267 -31.04 17.47 6.80
C ALA A 267 -31.36 18.96 6.99
N ALA A 268 -30.34 19.83 6.98
CA ALA A 268 -30.52 21.28 7.07
C ALA A 268 -31.29 21.83 5.86
N GLU A 269 -30.92 21.40 4.65
CA GLU A 269 -31.54 21.80 3.39
C GLU A 269 -33.02 21.38 3.32
N LEU A 270 -33.33 20.15 3.74
CA LEU A 270 -34.72 19.67 3.83
C LEU A 270 -35.52 20.43 4.90
N ALA A 271 -34.87 20.81 6.01
CA ALA A 271 -35.53 21.59 7.06
C ALA A 271 -35.86 23.02 6.61
N GLU A 272 -34.99 23.66 5.84
CA GLU A 272 -35.25 24.96 5.24
C GLU A 272 -36.41 24.91 4.23
N LYS A 273 -36.48 23.84 3.45
CA LYS A 273 -37.53 23.62 2.44
C LYS A 273 -38.87 23.20 3.04
N ALA A 274 -38.92 22.91 4.34
CA ALA A 274 -40.10 22.38 5.01
C ALA A 274 -41.32 23.31 4.89
N GLY A 275 -42.49 22.70 4.73
CA GLY A 275 -43.76 23.42 4.62
C GLY A 275 -44.74 22.72 3.66
N PRO A 276 -45.91 23.33 3.40
CA PRO A 276 -46.96 22.72 2.56
C PRO A 276 -46.54 22.42 1.12
N GLN A 277 -45.47 23.06 0.62
CA GLN A 277 -44.98 22.91 -0.75
C GLN A 277 -43.76 21.97 -0.86
N LEU A 278 -43.31 21.33 0.23
CA LEU A 278 -42.07 20.55 0.24
C LEU A 278 -42.02 19.51 -0.90
N ASP A 279 -43.04 18.67 -1.03
CA ASP A 279 -43.07 17.61 -2.05
C ASP A 279 -42.98 18.18 -3.47
N THR A 280 -43.69 19.28 -3.75
CA THR A 280 -43.64 19.96 -5.05
C THR A 280 -42.28 20.57 -5.34
N ARG A 281 -41.64 21.18 -4.34
CA ARG A 281 -40.28 21.72 -4.47
C ARG A 281 -39.30 20.59 -4.81
N LEU A 282 -39.38 19.47 -4.09
CA LEU A 282 -38.52 18.30 -4.37
C LEU A 282 -38.75 17.72 -5.78
N GLU A 283 -40.00 17.72 -6.27
CA GLU A 283 -40.30 17.31 -7.65
C GLU A 283 -39.65 18.25 -8.69
N ILE A 284 -39.72 19.57 -8.45
CA ILE A 284 -39.10 20.60 -9.31
C ILE A 284 -37.59 20.44 -9.32
N GLU A 285 -36.97 20.28 -8.16
CA GLU A 285 -35.52 20.11 -8.05
C GLU A 285 -35.06 18.81 -8.71
N ALA A 286 -35.83 17.72 -8.57
CA ALA A 286 -35.55 16.46 -9.27
C ALA A 286 -35.63 16.64 -10.79
N TYR A 287 -36.63 17.37 -11.30
CA TYR A 287 -36.70 17.72 -12.71
C TYR A 287 -35.48 18.52 -13.15
N ALA A 288 -35.12 19.58 -12.42
CA ALA A 288 -33.95 20.40 -12.73
C ALA A 288 -32.64 19.59 -12.77
N ARG A 289 -32.40 18.73 -11.76
CA ARG A 289 -31.24 17.82 -11.74
C ARG A 289 -31.24 16.84 -12.92
N SER A 290 -32.41 16.35 -13.35
CA SER A 290 -32.51 15.42 -14.49
C SER A 290 -32.08 16.04 -15.83
N ILE A 291 -32.12 17.38 -15.94
CA ILE A 291 -31.73 18.12 -17.13
C ILE A 291 -30.43 18.92 -16.93
N SER A 292 -29.74 18.82 -15.78
CA SER A 292 -28.54 19.63 -15.50
C SER A 292 -27.27 19.11 -16.17
N GLY A 293 -27.32 17.93 -16.80
CA GLY A 293 -26.18 17.35 -17.52
C GLY A 293 -24.95 17.14 -16.63
N GLY A 294 -25.15 16.84 -15.34
CA GLY A 294 -24.08 16.59 -14.37
C GLY A 294 -23.59 17.82 -13.59
N VAL A 295 -24.12 19.02 -13.87
CA VAL A 295 -23.88 20.19 -13.00
C VAL A 295 -24.57 19.97 -11.66
N LEU A 296 -23.84 20.19 -10.56
CA LEU A 296 -24.39 20.14 -9.21
C LEU A 296 -25.26 21.39 -8.96
N LEU A 297 -26.49 21.17 -8.47
CA LEU A 297 -27.48 22.22 -8.29
C LEU A 297 -27.88 22.34 -6.81
N ASP A 298 -27.66 23.53 -6.26
CA ASP A 298 -28.25 23.99 -5.00
C ASP A 298 -29.54 24.77 -5.27
N PHE A 299 -30.48 24.73 -4.32
CA PHE A 299 -31.80 25.34 -4.52
C PHE A 299 -32.23 26.16 -3.31
N ASP A 300 -32.55 27.43 -3.57
CA ASP A 300 -33.16 28.35 -2.63
C ASP A 300 -34.61 28.67 -3.04
N TRP A 301 -35.42 28.99 -2.04
CA TRP A 301 -36.83 29.34 -2.25
C TRP A 301 -37.17 30.63 -1.51
N ALA A 302 -37.70 31.62 -2.23
CA ALA A 302 -38.05 32.92 -1.66
C ALA A 302 -39.46 33.39 -2.09
N PRO A 303 -40.10 34.35 -1.39
CA PRO A 303 -41.38 34.91 -1.84
C PRO A 303 -41.32 35.52 -3.26
N THR A 304 -40.16 36.06 -3.62
CA THR A 304 -39.87 36.65 -4.93
C THR A 304 -38.45 36.32 -5.36
N ALA A 305 -38.24 36.08 -6.65
CA ALA A 305 -36.93 35.93 -7.29
C ALA A 305 -36.90 36.81 -8.55
N ALA A 306 -35.78 37.49 -8.82
CA ALA A 306 -35.66 38.51 -9.87
C ALA A 306 -36.78 39.59 -9.86
N GLY A 307 -37.38 39.87 -8.71
CA GLY A 307 -38.51 40.80 -8.58
C GLY A 307 -39.88 40.25 -8.98
N ALA A 308 -39.98 38.98 -9.40
CA ALA A 308 -41.23 38.28 -9.70
C ALA A 308 -41.60 37.27 -8.61
N GLY A 309 -42.91 37.05 -8.40
CA GLY A 309 -43.44 36.14 -7.39
C GLY A 309 -44.92 36.36 -7.08
N GLY A 310 -45.44 35.63 -6.09
CA GLY A 310 -46.84 35.73 -5.64
C GLY A 310 -47.86 35.17 -6.64
N ALA A 311 -49.14 35.55 -6.49
CA ALA A 311 -50.24 34.88 -7.19
C ALA A 311 -50.28 35.06 -8.72
N ASN A 312 -49.58 36.06 -9.27
CA ASN A 312 -49.72 36.48 -10.66
C ASN A 312 -48.41 36.39 -11.47
N SER A 313 -47.31 35.91 -10.87
CA SER A 313 -46.04 35.80 -11.57
C SER A 313 -45.13 34.75 -10.92
N ILE A 314 -44.24 34.19 -11.72
CA ILE A 314 -43.19 33.27 -11.32
C ILE A 314 -41.83 33.89 -11.67
N GLY A 315 -40.80 33.59 -10.89
CA GLY A 315 -39.45 34.12 -11.09
C GLY A 315 -38.38 33.13 -10.67
N GLY A 316 -37.22 33.27 -11.29
CA GLY A 316 -36.03 32.49 -11.02
C GLY A 316 -34.79 33.36 -11.14
N THR A 317 -33.71 32.92 -10.50
CA THR A 317 -32.35 33.38 -10.77
C THR A 317 -31.41 32.20 -10.60
N ALA A 318 -30.32 32.17 -11.37
CA ALA A 318 -29.25 31.21 -11.16
C ALA A 318 -27.87 31.89 -11.11
N THR A 319 -27.00 31.38 -10.26
CA THR A 319 -25.55 31.66 -10.29
C THR A 319 -24.80 30.43 -10.75
N TRP A 320 -23.58 30.57 -11.24
CA TRP A 320 -22.75 29.42 -11.61
C TRP A 320 -21.30 29.61 -11.18
N ASP A 321 -20.63 28.50 -10.91
CA ASP A 321 -19.19 28.42 -10.71
C ASP A 321 -18.65 27.27 -11.58
N SER A 322 -17.65 27.57 -12.42
CA SER A 322 -16.98 26.59 -13.27
C SER A 322 -15.88 25.78 -12.57
N SER A 323 -15.60 26.08 -11.29
CA SER A 323 -14.64 25.34 -10.49
C SER A 323 -15.14 23.93 -10.16
N ARG A 324 -14.19 23.01 -9.86
CA ARG A 324 -14.46 21.63 -9.39
C ARG A 324 -15.53 20.85 -10.18
N GLY A 325 -15.56 21.03 -11.50
CA GLY A 325 -16.49 20.31 -12.39
C GLY A 325 -17.83 21.00 -12.66
N GLY A 326 -18.08 22.15 -12.04
CA GLY A 326 -19.25 22.98 -12.29
C GLY A 326 -20.34 22.84 -11.23
N SER A 327 -20.77 23.96 -10.68
CA SER A 327 -21.90 24.05 -9.74
C SER A 327 -22.76 25.28 -10.00
N SER A 328 -23.99 25.27 -9.50
CA SER A 328 -24.93 26.36 -9.64
C SER A 328 -25.89 26.42 -8.46
N THR A 329 -26.27 27.63 -8.05
CA THR A 329 -27.38 27.85 -7.11
C THR A 329 -28.53 28.47 -7.87
N ILE A 330 -29.70 27.84 -7.80
CA ILE A 330 -30.94 28.35 -8.39
C ILE A 330 -31.88 28.81 -7.27
N THR A 331 -32.34 30.06 -7.34
CA THR A 331 -33.37 30.58 -6.44
C THR A 331 -34.69 30.68 -7.20
N PHE A 332 -35.73 30.01 -6.71
CA PHE A 332 -37.08 30.11 -7.25
C PHE A 332 -38.01 30.92 -6.36
N SER A 333 -38.97 31.63 -6.96
CA SER A 333 -40.09 32.19 -6.20
C SER A 333 -41.02 31.06 -5.71
N TYR A 334 -41.66 31.23 -4.54
CA TYR A 334 -42.61 30.24 -4.01
C TYR A 334 -43.77 29.93 -4.96
N SER A 335 -44.13 30.90 -5.82
CA SER A 335 -45.16 30.74 -6.84
C SER A 335 -44.80 29.73 -7.94
N VAL A 336 -43.52 29.42 -8.16
CA VAL A 336 -43.11 28.34 -9.08
C VAL A 336 -43.69 27.01 -8.61
N ALA A 337 -43.66 26.75 -7.30
CA ALA A 337 -44.27 25.56 -6.72
C ALA A 337 -45.82 25.61 -6.79
N ASP A 338 -46.43 26.78 -6.63
CA ASP A 338 -47.89 26.92 -6.77
C ASP A 338 -48.38 26.64 -8.21
N TRP A 339 -47.55 26.91 -9.22
CA TRP A 339 -47.90 26.79 -10.63
C TRP A 339 -47.45 25.46 -11.24
N TRP A 340 -46.72 24.63 -10.49
CA TRP A 340 -46.24 23.34 -10.95
C TRP A 340 -47.36 22.30 -11.08
N PRO A 341 -47.36 21.43 -12.11
CA PRO A 341 -46.39 21.27 -13.21
C PRO A 341 -46.76 22.03 -14.50
N GLY A 342 -47.40 23.19 -14.40
CA GLY A 342 -47.83 23.97 -15.55
C GLY A 342 -46.69 24.35 -16.51
N ASP A 343 -47.03 24.53 -17.79
CA ASP A 343 -46.05 24.70 -18.86
C ASP A 343 -45.11 25.89 -18.62
N ASP A 344 -45.62 27.03 -18.11
CA ASP A 344 -44.80 28.20 -17.79
C ASP A 344 -43.81 27.93 -16.65
N ALA A 345 -44.23 27.22 -15.59
CA ALA A 345 -43.34 26.86 -14.49
C ALA A 345 -42.25 25.89 -14.94
N ARG A 346 -42.60 24.89 -15.76
CA ARG A 346 -41.62 23.97 -16.37
C ARG A 346 -40.64 24.68 -17.30
N ALA A 347 -41.14 25.59 -18.12
CA ALA A 347 -40.31 26.38 -19.03
C ALA A 347 -39.33 27.27 -18.25
N LEU A 348 -39.78 27.94 -17.18
CA LEU A 348 -38.94 28.74 -16.30
C LEU A 348 -37.87 27.90 -15.61
N VAL A 349 -38.23 26.76 -15.01
CA VAL A 349 -37.24 25.87 -14.38
C VAL A 349 -36.20 25.41 -15.40
N THR A 350 -36.61 25.12 -16.63
CA THR A 350 -35.68 24.75 -17.72
C THR A 350 -34.76 25.92 -18.09
N HIS A 351 -35.29 27.14 -18.12
CA HIS A 351 -34.51 28.36 -18.37
C HIS A 351 -33.43 28.58 -17.30
N GLU A 352 -33.78 28.49 -16.01
CA GLU A 352 -32.80 28.64 -14.92
C GLU A 352 -31.73 27.53 -14.92
N VAL A 353 -32.08 26.30 -15.32
CA VAL A 353 -31.07 25.27 -15.55
C VAL A 353 -30.17 25.65 -16.73
N GLY A 354 -30.68 26.29 -17.77
CA GLY A 354 -29.88 26.81 -18.88
C GLY A 354 -28.76 27.75 -18.43
N HIS A 355 -29.05 28.63 -17.47
CA HIS A 355 -28.03 29.45 -16.79
C HIS A 355 -27.01 28.59 -16.07
N SER A 356 -27.46 27.54 -15.36
CA SER A 356 -26.60 26.60 -14.63
C SER A 356 -25.62 25.86 -15.56
N ILE A 357 -26.03 25.51 -16.79
CA ILE A 357 -25.16 24.85 -17.78
C ILE A 357 -23.94 25.71 -18.14
N THR A 358 -24.00 27.03 -17.95
CA THR A 358 -22.84 27.91 -18.10
C THR A 358 -21.65 27.41 -17.27
N ALA A 359 -21.86 26.80 -16.11
CA ALA A 359 -20.80 26.23 -15.27
C ALA A 359 -19.82 25.33 -16.05
N LYS A 360 -20.31 24.54 -17.02
CA LYS A 360 -19.47 23.66 -17.86
C LYS A 360 -19.27 24.17 -19.30
N CYS A 361 -20.11 25.09 -19.78
CA CYS A 361 -20.10 25.56 -21.17
C CYS A 361 -19.76 27.05 -21.36
N TYR A 362 -19.27 27.72 -20.32
CA TYR A 362 -18.99 29.18 -20.33
C TYR A 362 -18.08 29.68 -21.45
N GLN A 363 -17.28 28.80 -22.06
CA GLN A 363 -16.34 29.16 -23.14
C GLN A 363 -16.99 29.20 -24.53
N LEU A 364 -18.21 28.69 -24.69
CA LEU A 364 -18.86 28.58 -25.99
C LEU A 364 -19.55 29.89 -26.43
N PHE A 365 -19.81 30.80 -25.49
CA PHE A 365 -20.46 32.08 -25.73
C PHE A 365 -19.87 33.15 -24.80
N ASP A 366 -20.31 34.40 -24.94
CA ASP A 366 -19.90 35.50 -24.04
C ASP A 366 -20.62 35.40 -22.68
N SER A 367 -20.25 34.42 -21.88
CA SER A 367 -20.86 34.12 -20.58
C SER A 367 -20.75 35.24 -19.54
N GLN A 368 -19.91 36.24 -19.77
CA GLN A 368 -19.77 37.42 -18.90
C GLN A 368 -20.77 38.52 -19.25
N SER A 369 -21.40 38.45 -20.43
CA SER A 369 -22.43 39.39 -20.86
C SER A 369 -23.80 38.91 -20.39
N GLY A 370 -24.44 39.69 -19.51
CA GLY A 370 -25.81 39.41 -19.05
C GLY A 370 -26.78 39.11 -20.20
N PRO A 371 -26.87 39.98 -21.24
CA PRO A 371 -27.72 39.70 -22.40
C PRO A 371 -27.41 38.39 -23.14
N ALA A 372 -26.13 38.03 -23.29
CA ALA A 372 -25.75 36.78 -23.95
C ALA A 372 -26.08 35.56 -23.09
N ASN A 373 -26.02 35.70 -21.76
CA ASN A 373 -26.40 34.67 -20.80
C ASN A 373 -27.91 34.44 -20.78
N GLU A 374 -28.73 35.50 -20.85
CA GLU A 374 -30.19 35.36 -21.03
C GLU A 374 -30.56 34.73 -22.39
N GLU A 375 -29.85 35.10 -23.47
CA GLU A 375 -30.01 34.45 -24.77
C GLU A 375 -29.66 32.95 -24.70
N TRP A 376 -28.58 32.60 -24.00
CA TRP A 376 -28.13 31.22 -23.78
C TRP A 376 -29.17 30.39 -23.02
N ALA A 377 -29.65 30.86 -21.87
CA ALA A 377 -30.66 30.15 -21.08
C ALA A 377 -31.97 29.95 -21.84
N THR A 378 -32.39 30.96 -22.61
CA THR A 378 -33.56 30.88 -23.50
C THR A 378 -33.33 29.84 -24.60
N ALA A 379 -32.15 29.85 -25.22
CA ALA A 379 -31.78 28.88 -26.26
C ALA A 379 -31.75 27.44 -25.73
N TRP A 380 -31.23 27.25 -24.52
CA TRP A 380 -31.26 25.97 -23.82
C TRP A 380 -32.69 25.47 -23.61
N ALA A 381 -33.57 26.31 -23.04
CA ALA A 381 -34.96 25.94 -22.78
C ALA A 381 -35.71 25.55 -24.07
N ILE A 382 -35.54 26.32 -25.14
CA ILE A 382 -36.11 26.01 -26.45
C ILE A 382 -35.55 24.70 -27.00
N SER A 383 -34.25 24.46 -26.85
CA SER A 383 -33.64 23.20 -27.30
C SER A 383 -34.28 22.00 -26.59
N MET A 384 -34.62 22.14 -25.31
CA MET A 384 -35.29 21.13 -24.49
C MET A 384 -36.79 20.99 -24.82
N GLY A 385 -37.29 21.74 -25.80
CA GLY A 385 -38.66 21.66 -26.30
C GLY A 385 -39.64 22.62 -25.61
N GLN A 386 -39.17 23.55 -24.78
CA GLN A 386 -40.05 24.48 -24.05
C GLN A 386 -40.51 25.64 -24.94
N THR A 387 -41.83 25.79 -25.07
CA THR A 387 -42.47 26.82 -25.91
C THR A 387 -43.33 27.82 -25.12
N ALA A 388 -43.56 27.57 -23.83
CA ALA A 388 -44.35 28.44 -22.97
C ALA A 388 -43.60 29.74 -22.59
N GLU A 389 -44.31 30.73 -22.05
CA GLU A 389 -43.76 32.09 -21.83
C GLU A 389 -42.57 32.09 -20.86
N GLY A 390 -42.57 31.15 -19.90
CA GLY A 390 -41.47 30.97 -18.94
C GLY A 390 -40.11 30.62 -19.56
N ASN A 391 -40.01 30.32 -20.87
CA ASN A 391 -38.73 29.98 -21.49
C ASN A 391 -37.78 31.18 -21.70
N GLY A 392 -38.25 32.42 -21.51
CA GLY A 392 -37.46 33.65 -21.65
C GLY A 392 -37.73 34.46 -22.92
N VAL A 393 -38.42 33.91 -23.93
CA VAL A 393 -38.65 34.60 -25.23
C VAL A 393 -39.42 35.91 -25.07
N GLN A 394 -40.41 35.96 -24.16
CA GLN A 394 -41.21 37.17 -23.94
C GLN A 394 -40.36 38.32 -23.36
N ALA A 395 -39.38 37.99 -22.50
CA ALA A 395 -38.54 38.95 -21.82
C ALA A 395 -37.31 39.36 -22.66
N TYR A 396 -36.68 38.41 -23.34
CA TYR A 396 -35.36 38.57 -23.96
C TYR A 396 -35.36 38.43 -25.48
N GLY A 397 -36.47 38.01 -26.07
CA GLY A 397 -36.59 37.74 -27.50
C GLY A 397 -36.16 36.33 -27.87
N TYR A 398 -36.35 35.99 -29.16
CA TYR A 398 -35.97 34.68 -29.68
C TYR A 398 -34.45 34.61 -29.90
N PRO A 399 -33.75 33.60 -29.37
CA PRO A 399 -32.34 33.40 -29.62
C PRO A 399 -32.08 32.99 -31.07
N SER A 400 -30.85 33.18 -31.54
CA SER A 400 -30.47 32.69 -32.87
C SER A 400 -30.50 31.16 -32.96
N GLN A 401 -30.79 30.59 -34.14
CA GLN A 401 -30.74 29.13 -34.33
C GLN A 401 -29.35 28.56 -34.00
N ALA A 402 -28.28 29.30 -34.32
CA ALA A 402 -26.92 28.92 -33.97
C ALA A 402 -26.73 28.81 -32.45
N MET A 403 -27.33 29.70 -31.65
CA MET A 403 -27.29 29.61 -30.19
C MET A 403 -28.09 28.40 -29.67
N ILE A 404 -29.25 28.11 -30.26
CA ILE A 404 -30.07 26.92 -29.90
C ILE A 404 -29.29 25.63 -30.18
N ASP A 405 -28.67 25.52 -31.35
CA ASP A 405 -27.86 24.36 -31.73
C ASP A 405 -26.65 24.20 -30.80
N LEU A 406 -26.00 25.32 -30.46
CA LEU A 406 -24.86 25.34 -29.54
C LEU A 406 -25.27 24.91 -28.12
N ALA A 407 -26.36 25.46 -27.57
CA ALA A 407 -26.89 25.09 -26.26
C ALA A 407 -27.30 23.62 -26.21
N SER A 408 -27.91 23.10 -27.28
CA SER A 408 -28.25 21.67 -27.38
C SER A 408 -27.03 20.75 -27.31
N GLY A 409 -25.84 21.22 -27.72
CA GLY A 409 -24.60 20.46 -27.66
C GLY A 409 -24.04 20.27 -26.23
N CYS A 410 -24.56 21.02 -25.25
CA CYS A 410 -24.08 21.02 -23.86
C CYS A 410 -24.87 20.10 -22.92
N ARG A 411 -25.74 19.24 -23.45
CA ARG A 411 -26.53 18.30 -22.65
C ARG A 411 -25.65 17.28 -21.94
#